data_AF-A0A9D2FLZ1-F1
#
_entry.id   AF-A0A9D2FLZ1-F1
#
_cell.length_a   1.000
_cell.length_b   1.000
_cell.length_c   1.000
_cell.angle_alpha   90.00
_cell.angle_beta   90.00
_cell.angle_gamma   90.00
#
_symmetry.space_group_name_H-M   'P 1'
#
loop_
_entity.id
_entity.type
_entity.pdbx_description
1 polymer ?
#
loop_
_entity_poly.entity_id
_entity_poly.type
_entity_poly.pdbx_seq_one_letter_code
_entity_poly.pdbx_strand_id
1 'polypeptide(L)'
;MKEQPFVIRYVRAMKRCILLLSCIAIPAIMVCAVFAFLGYIGFWIVTPVALVAYLALYGWYALRVSMGTVIGTEVTDTVVHVKTKRTVYTYDVKSGCIAVRQKKNYWIATFRTQTSQDSFIFYRRAPFSRPYETAFTQEDIDAFWHEK
;
A
#
# COMPACT_ATOMS: atom_id res chain seq x y z
N MET A 1 12.78 14.86 -4.97
CA MET A 1 11.60 14.19 -4.36
C MET A 1 11.29 14.68 -2.95
N LYS A 2 10.07 15.21 -2.76
CA LYS A 2 9.52 15.57 -1.44
C LYS A 2 9.01 14.30 -0.75
N GLU A 3 9.83 13.74 0.13
CA GLU A 3 9.47 12.58 0.93
C GLU A 3 8.63 12.98 2.15
N GLN A 4 7.63 12.16 2.46
CA GLN A 4 6.72 12.40 3.58
C GLN A 4 7.11 11.52 4.78
N PRO A 5 7.86 12.04 5.76
CA PRO A 5 8.45 11.24 6.85
C PRO A 5 7.40 10.50 7.68
N PHE A 6 6.19 11.03 7.79
CA PHE A 6 5.08 10.42 8.52
C PHE A 6 4.53 9.18 7.81
N VAL A 7 4.39 9.24 6.48
CA VAL A 7 3.94 8.11 5.67
C VAL A 7 5.00 7.00 5.67
N ILE A 8 6.29 7.37 5.61
CA ILE A 8 7.41 6.42 5.78
C ILE A 8 7.28 5.68 7.11
N ARG A 9 7.04 6.41 8.20
CA ARG A 9 6.90 5.82 9.54
C ARG A 9 5.74 4.83 9.60
N TYR A 10 4.58 5.19 9.03
CA TYR A 10 3.43 4.29 8.93
C TYR A 10 3.74 3.01 8.14
N VAL A 11 4.32 3.13 6.94
CA VAL A 11 4.66 1.98 6.09
C VAL A 11 5.71 1.08 6.76
N ARG A 12 6.63 1.66 7.55
CA ARG A 12 7.62 0.93 8.34
C ARG A 12 6.99 0.22 9.54
N ALA A 13 6.08 0.88 10.27
CA ALA A 13 5.34 0.28 11.37
C ALA A 13 4.50 -0.91 10.88
N MET A 14 3.76 -0.76 9.78
CA MET A 14 2.96 -1.83 9.20
C MET A 14 3.82 -3.01 8.73
N LYS A 15 5.03 -2.75 8.20
CA LYS A 15 6.01 -3.82 7.90
C LYS A 15 6.37 -4.62 9.16
N ARG A 16 6.65 -3.94 10.26
CA ARG A 16 7.00 -4.59 11.53
C ARG A 16 5.84 -5.43 12.06
N CYS A 17 4.62 -4.88 12.05
CA CYS A 17 3.43 -5.63 12.46
C CYS A 17 3.26 -6.92 11.66
N ILE A 18 3.45 -6.88 10.34
CA ILE A 18 3.31 -8.07 9.51
C ILE A 18 4.46 -9.05 9.69
N LEU A 19 5.68 -8.57 9.88
CA LEU A 19 6.80 -9.46 10.22
C LEU A 19 6.53 -10.20 11.52
N LEU A 20 6.09 -9.49 12.57
CA LEU A 20 5.72 -10.11 13.84
C LEU A 20 4.57 -11.12 13.67
N LEU A 21 3.53 -10.75 12.91
CA LEU A 21 2.42 -11.65 12.61
C LEU A 21 2.89 -12.89 11.83
N SER A 22 3.79 -12.72 10.86
CA SER A 22 4.36 -13.82 10.06
C SER A 22 5.18 -14.77 10.92
N CYS A 23 5.98 -14.23 11.86
CA CYS A 23 6.76 -15.02 12.80
C CYS A 23 5.91 -15.91 13.71
N ILE A 24 4.64 -15.56 13.96
CA ILE A 24 3.71 -16.35 14.78
C ILE A 24 2.85 -17.26 13.89
N ALA A 25 2.32 -16.71 12.80
CA ALA A 25 1.40 -17.40 11.91
C ALA A 25 2.06 -18.56 11.16
N ILE A 26 3.31 -18.40 10.69
CA ILE A 26 4.00 -19.45 9.93
C ILE A 26 4.25 -20.68 10.83
N PRO A 27 4.82 -20.57 12.04
CA PRO A 27 4.93 -21.71 12.95
C PRO A 27 3.58 -22.33 13.31
N ALA A 28 2.55 -21.52 13.56
CA ALA A 28 1.21 -22.03 13.85
C ALA A 28 0.64 -22.85 12.68
N ILE A 29 0.78 -22.37 11.44
CA ILE A 29 0.37 -23.10 10.23
C ILE A 29 1.16 -24.40 10.08
N MET A 30 2.47 -24.38 10.36
CA MET A 30 3.32 -25.59 10.33
C MET A 30 2.85 -26.63 11.36
N VAL A 31 2.53 -26.21 12.59
CA VAL A 31 2.00 -27.10 13.63
C VAL A 31 0.64 -27.67 13.18
N CYS A 32 -0.27 -26.84 12.67
CA CYS A 32 -1.56 -27.30 12.13
C CYS A 32 -1.37 -28.31 10.99
N ALA A 33 -0.40 -28.09 10.10
CA ALA A 33 -0.09 -29.01 9.02
C ALA A 33 0.40 -30.36 9.55
N VAL A 34 1.29 -30.38 10.55
CA VAL A 34 1.77 -31.62 11.18
C VAL A 34 0.60 -32.42 11.77
N PHE A 35 -0.33 -31.76 12.48
CA PHE A 35 -1.53 -32.43 12.99
C PHE A 35 -2.47 -32.92 11.89
N ALA A 36 -2.56 -32.21 10.76
CA ALA A 36 -3.29 -32.68 9.60
C ALA A 36 -2.68 -33.97 9.02
N PHE A 37 -1.35 -34.04 8.89
CA PHE A 37 -0.66 -35.24 8.41
C PHE A 37 -0.73 -36.42 9.38
N LEU A 38 -0.87 -36.16 10.69
CA LEU A 38 -1.09 -37.19 11.72
C LEU A 38 -2.50 -37.82 11.70
N GLY A 39 -3.39 -37.39 10.79
CA GLY A 39 -4.71 -38.00 10.59
C GLY A 39 -5.86 -37.35 11.38
N TYR A 40 -5.62 -36.20 12.02
CA TYR A 40 -6.68 -35.47 12.69
C TYR A 40 -7.55 -34.70 11.69
N ILE A 41 -8.78 -35.19 11.46
CA ILE A 41 -9.72 -34.69 10.44
C ILE A 41 -10.00 -33.19 10.58
N GLY A 42 -10.09 -32.66 11.81
CA GLY A 42 -10.33 -31.23 12.04
C GLY A 42 -9.23 -30.33 11.44
N PHE A 43 -7.99 -30.78 11.44
CA PHE A 43 -6.86 -29.99 10.94
C PHE A 43 -6.76 -29.97 9.40
N TRP A 44 -7.46 -30.86 8.70
CA TRP A 44 -7.53 -30.86 7.24
C TRP A 44 -8.28 -29.64 6.70
N ILE A 45 -9.22 -29.10 7.48
CA ILE A 45 -9.97 -27.89 7.13
C ILE A 45 -9.26 -26.65 7.70
N VAL A 46 -8.79 -26.72 8.94
CA VAL A 46 -8.17 -25.58 9.64
C VAL A 46 -6.88 -25.11 8.93
N THR A 47 -6.03 -26.03 8.49
CA THR A 47 -4.76 -25.70 7.85
C THR A 47 -4.91 -24.91 6.54
N PRO A 48 -5.71 -25.34 5.54
CA PRO A 48 -5.89 -24.56 4.32
C PRO A 48 -6.61 -23.23 4.57
N VAL A 49 -7.56 -23.18 5.51
CA VAL A 49 -8.24 -21.92 5.88
C VAL A 49 -7.24 -20.92 6.47
N ALA A 50 -6.39 -21.36 7.42
CA ALA A 50 -5.36 -20.52 8.01
C ALA A 50 -4.35 -20.02 6.97
N LEU A 51 -3.94 -20.88 6.03
CA LEU A 51 -3.05 -20.52 4.94
C LEU A 51 -3.68 -19.47 4.01
N VAL A 52 -4.92 -19.68 3.57
CA VAL A 52 -5.64 -18.75 2.69
C VAL A 52 -5.84 -17.40 3.38
N ALA A 53 -6.23 -17.40 4.67
CA ALA A 53 -6.40 -16.17 5.44
C ALA A 53 -5.09 -15.39 5.55
N TYR A 54 -3.97 -16.07 5.82
CA TYR A 54 -2.65 -15.45 5.87
C TYR A 54 -2.22 -14.87 4.51
N LEU A 55 -2.39 -15.62 3.43
CA LEU A 55 -2.08 -15.17 2.08
C LEU A 55 -2.94 -13.96 1.66
N ALA A 56 -4.24 -13.97 1.98
CA ALA A 56 -5.14 -12.86 1.71
C ALA A 56 -4.71 -11.59 2.46
N LEU A 57 -4.35 -11.72 3.74
CA LEU A 57 -3.87 -10.62 4.57
C LEU A 57 -2.53 -10.06 4.07
N TYR A 58 -1.61 -10.94 3.68
CA TYR A 58 -0.34 -10.55 3.08
C TYR A 58 -0.53 -9.87 1.72
N GLY A 59 -1.40 -10.40 0.86
CA GLY A 59 -1.74 -9.84 -0.44
C GLY A 59 -2.35 -8.44 -0.30
N TRP A 60 -3.29 -8.26 0.62
CA TRP A 60 -3.85 -6.96 0.96
C TRP A 60 -2.76 -5.95 1.36
N TYR A 61 -1.84 -6.35 2.25
CA TYR A 61 -0.73 -5.49 2.64
C TYR A 61 0.20 -5.13 1.49
N ALA A 62 0.60 -6.11 0.68
CA ALA A 62 1.53 -5.90 -0.41
C ALA A 62 0.94 -4.91 -1.43
N LEU A 63 -0.31 -5.11 -1.83
CA LEU A 63 -1.00 -4.28 -2.81
C LEU A 63 -1.33 -2.89 -2.26
N ARG A 64 -1.96 -2.79 -1.08
CA ARG A 64 -2.46 -1.52 -0.56
C ARG A 64 -1.39 -0.68 0.13
N VAL A 65 -0.46 -1.30 0.84
CA VAL A 65 0.48 -0.57 1.72
C VAL A 65 1.89 -0.50 1.12
N SER A 66 2.38 -1.59 0.54
CA SER A 66 3.75 -1.66 0.02
C SER A 66 3.90 -1.03 -1.36
N MET A 67 2.97 -1.35 -2.26
CA MET A 67 2.92 -0.81 -3.63
C MET A 67 1.97 0.38 -3.76
N GLY A 68 0.83 0.36 -3.06
CA GLY A 68 -0.19 1.39 -3.22
C GLY A 68 0.11 2.72 -2.52
N THR A 69 0.81 2.71 -1.38
CA THR A 69 1.03 3.94 -0.60
C THR A 69 2.18 4.76 -1.17
N VAL A 70 1.88 6.02 -1.52
CA VAL A 70 2.89 6.98 -1.95
C VAL A 70 3.64 7.53 -0.74
N ILE A 71 4.95 7.46 -0.82
CA ILE A 71 5.89 7.89 0.22
C ILE A 71 6.53 9.23 -0.12
N GLY A 72 6.69 9.51 -1.40
CA GLY A 72 7.21 10.78 -1.87
C GLY A 72 6.78 11.06 -3.31
N THR A 73 6.74 12.33 -3.65
CA THR A 73 6.39 12.80 -4.99
C THR A 73 7.43 13.79 -5.46
N GLU A 74 7.65 13.80 -6.77
CA GLU A 74 8.38 14.85 -7.46
C GLU A 74 7.63 15.14 -8.74
N VAL A 75 7.24 16.40 -8.91
CA VAL A 75 6.58 16.87 -10.12
C VAL A 75 7.56 17.80 -10.81
N THR A 76 7.89 17.46 -12.05
CA THR A 76 8.65 18.31 -12.98
C THR A 76 7.70 18.81 -14.06
N ASP A 77 8.11 19.73 -14.93
CA ASP A 77 7.25 20.30 -15.98
C ASP A 77 6.67 19.27 -16.97
N THR A 78 7.30 18.09 -17.07
CA THR A 78 6.93 17.05 -18.03
C THR A 78 6.52 15.73 -17.38
N VAL A 79 7.11 15.38 -16.24
CA VAL A 79 6.96 14.06 -15.60
C VAL A 79 6.67 14.16 -14.11
N VAL A 80 5.84 13.23 -13.64
CA VAL A 80 5.49 12.98 -12.24
C VAL A 80 6.17 11.70 -11.81
N HIS A 81 7.05 11.81 -10.83
CA HIS A 81 7.65 10.65 -10.17
C HIS A 81 6.92 10.35 -8.87
N VAL A 82 6.29 9.18 -8.81
CA VAL A 82 5.58 8.65 -7.66
C VAL A 82 6.46 7.61 -6.98
N LYS A 83 6.98 7.92 -5.80
CA LYS A 83 7.81 7.00 -5.02
C LYS A 83 6.93 6.20 -4.06
N THR A 84 6.96 4.89 -4.21
CA THR A 84 6.39 3.93 -3.27
C THR A 84 7.51 3.31 -2.45
N LYS A 85 7.18 2.39 -1.54
CA LYS A 85 8.21 1.67 -0.77
C LYS A 85 9.07 0.76 -1.65
N ARG A 86 8.47 0.17 -2.69
CA ARG A 86 9.13 -0.83 -3.53
C ARG A 86 9.88 -0.19 -4.68
N THR A 87 9.24 0.77 -5.35
CA THR A 87 9.69 1.30 -6.64
C THR A 87 9.28 2.75 -6.82
N VAL A 88 9.99 3.43 -7.72
CA VAL A 88 9.61 4.74 -8.25
C VAL A 88 8.91 4.52 -9.59
N TYR A 89 7.73 5.09 -9.74
CA TYR A 89 6.97 5.09 -10.98
C TYR A 89 7.03 6.48 -11.60
N THR A 90 7.04 6.54 -12.93
CA THR A 90 7.17 7.80 -13.69
C THR A 90 6.01 7.88 -14.68
N TYR A 91 5.28 9.01 -14.66
CA TYR A 91 4.11 9.25 -15.50
C TYR A 91 4.16 10.66 -16.10
N ASP A 92 3.57 10.86 -17.27
CA ASP A 92 3.47 12.21 -17.84
C ASP A 92 2.51 13.09 -17.02
N VAL A 93 2.87 14.35 -16.81
CA VAL A 93 2.07 15.30 -16.02
C VAL A 93 0.70 15.57 -16.67
N LYS A 94 0.68 15.72 -18.00
CA LYS A 94 -0.51 16.19 -18.73
C LYS A 94 -1.56 15.11 -18.98
N SER A 95 -1.12 13.86 -19.16
CA SER A 95 -1.98 12.75 -19.60
C SER A 95 -1.86 11.50 -18.72
N GLY A 96 -0.87 11.45 -17.83
CA GLY A 96 -0.60 10.28 -17.01
C GLY A 96 -1.62 10.09 -15.89
N CYS A 97 -2.13 11.17 -15.28
CA CYS A 97 -3.18 11.08 -14.26
C CYS A 97 -4.56 11.11 -14.92
N ILE A 98 -5.37 10.06 -14.74
CA ILE A 98 -6.69 9.92 -15.37
C ILE A 98 -7.84 10.18 -14.40
N ALA A 99 -7.63 9.88 -13.12
CA ALA A 99 -8.67 10.10 -12.12
C ALA A 99 -8.05 10.34 -10.75
N VAL A 100 -8.58 11.32 -10.03
CA VAL A 100 -8.32 11.50 -8.60
C VAL A 100 -9.63 11.38 -7.83
N ARG A 101 -9.70 10.43 -6.91
CA ARG A 101 -10.82 10.29 -5.98
C ARG A 101 -10.40 10.80 -4.61
N GLN A 102 -10.99 11.91 -4.20
CA GLN A 102 -10.80 12.44 -2.85
C GLN A 102 -11.62 11.66 -1.84
N LYS A 103 -10.99 11.30 -0.71
CA LYS A 103 -11.67 10.83 0.50
C LYS A 103 -11.18 11.64 1.70
N LYS A 104 -11.89 11.50 2.83
CA LYS A 104 -11.66 12.29 4.05
C LYS A 104 -10.19 12.41 4.47
N ASN A 105 -9.43 11.31 4.42
CA ASN A 105 -8.05 11.23 4.93
C ASN A 105 -7.00 10.90 3.86
N TYR A 106 -7.40 10.65 2.62
CA TYR A 106 -6.49 10.27 1.53
C TYR A 106 -7.12 10.53 0.16
N TRP A 107 -6.28 10.73 -0.84
CA TRP A 107 -6.65 10.72 -2.25
C TRP A 107 -6.20 9.41 -2.89
N ILE A 108 -7.01 8.90 -3.81
CA ILE A 108 -6.62 7.81 -4.70
C ILE A 108 -6.41 8.44 -6.07
N ALA A 109 -5.17 8.50 -6.53
CA ALA A 109 -4.87 8.92 -7.90
C ALA A 109 -4.58 7.69 -8.76
N THR A 110 -5.26 7.61 -9.88
CA THR A 110 -5.09 6.55 -10.88
C THR A 110 -4.28 7.11 -12.03
N PHE A 111 -3.11 6.52 -12.24
CA PHE A 111 -2.23 6.83 -13.35
C PHE A 111 -2.35 5.74 -14.40
N ARG A 112 -2.20 6.12 -15.68
CA ARG A 112 -2.23 5.20 -16.79
C ARG A 112 -1.07 5.51 -17.73
N THR A 113 -0.36 4.46 -18.12
CA THR A 113 0.57 4.47 -19.25
C THR A 113 -0.10 3.82 -20.46
N GLN A 114 0.60 3.73 -21.60
CA GLN A 114 0.06 3.05 -22.78
C GLN A 114 -0.28 1.57 -22.53
N THR A 115 0.34 0.94 -21.53
CA THR A 115 0.22 -0.51 -21.28
C THR A 115 -0.24 -0.88 -19.87
N SER A 116 -0.19 0.03 -18.90
CA SER A 116 -0.57 -0.23 -17.51
C SER A 116 -1.50 0.82 -16.94
N GLN A 117 -2.30 0.42 -15.95
CA GLN A 117 -3.10 1.33 -15.14
C GLN A 117 -2.87 1.01 -13.66
N ASP A 118 -2.32 1.99 -12.95
CA ASP A 118 -1.87 1.85 -11.57
C ASP A 118 -2.59 2.86 -10.68
N SER A 119 -3.00 2.45 -9.48
CA SER A 119 -3.69 3.32 -8.54
C SER A 119 -2.88 3.46 -7.26
N PHE A 120 -2.59 4.70 -6.89
CA PHE A 120 -1.81 5.02 -5.70
C PHE A 120 -2.62 5.82 -4.70
N ILE A 121 -2.29 5.62 -3.43
CA ILE A 121 -2.93 6.24 -2.27
C ILE A 121 -1.99 7.32 -1.74
N PHE A 122 -2.46 8.56 -1.80
CA PHE A 122 -1.81 9.73 -1.26
C PHE A 122 -2.50 10.06 0.06
N TYR A 123 -1.86 9.76 1.19
CA TYR A 123 -2.44 10.07 2.48
C TYR A 123 -2.35 11.57 2.75
N ARG A 124 -3.50 12.24 2.84
CA ARG A 124 -3.58 13.58 3.47
C ARG A 124 -3.11 13.49 4.91
N ARG A 125 -3.56 12.42 5.58
CA ARG A 125 -3.20 12.10 6.95
C ARG A 125 -2.93 10.61 7.07
N ALA A 126 -1.69 10.27 7.40
CA ALA A 126 -1.30 8.87 7.58
C ALA A 126 -2.06 8.25 8.77
N PRO A 127 -2.43 6.97 8.71
CA PRO A 127 -2.99 6.28 9.87
C PRO A 127 -2.00 6.36 11.04
N PHE A 128 -2.51 6.63 12.25
CA PHE A 128 -1.72 6.83 13.48
C PHE A 128 -0.85 8.10 13.53
N SER A 129 -1.03 9.07 12.62
CA SER A 129 -0.39 10.39 12.74
C SER A 129 -1.19 11.36 13.63
N ARG A 130 -0.49 12.35 14.21
CA ARG A 130 -1.12 13.31 15.13
C ARG A 130 -2.13 14.24 14.42
N PRO A 131 -3.10 14.81 15.17
CA PRO A 131 -3.88 16.02 14.91
C PRO A 131 -3.69 16.74 13.57
N TYR A 132 -2.50 17.31 13.56
CA TYR A 132 -2.03 18.47 12.82
C TYR A 132 -0.98 18.08 11.77
N GLU A 133 -0.58 16.81 11.71
CA GLU A 133 0.42 16.32 10.76
C GLU A 133 -0.28 15.95 9.44
N THR A 134 -0.23 16.88 8.48
CA THR A 134 -0.64 16.64 7.10
C THR A 134 0.57 16.27 6.26
N ALA A 135 0.43 15.24 5.42
CA ALA A 135 1.52 14.78 4.56
C ALA A 135 1.37 15.37 3.15
N PHE A 136 0.39 14.91 2.39
CA PHE A 136 0.05 15.49 1.10
C PHE A 136 -1.05 16.56 1.26
N THR A 137 -0.89 17.69 0.58
CA THR A 137 -1.91 18.75 0.48
C THR A 137 -2.62 18.69 -0.87
N GLN A 138 -3.66 19.50 -1.04
CA GLN A 138 -4.37 19.62 -2.31
C GLN A 138 -3.47 20.24 -3.38
N GLU A 139 -2.63 21.22 -3.01
CA GLU A 139 -1.62 21.81 -3.89
C GLU A 139 -0.65 20.78 -4.48
N ASP A 140 -0.25 19.77 -3.68
CA ASP A 140 0.62 18.70 -4.18
C ASP A 140 -0.09 17.82 -5.24
N ILE A 141 -1.43 17.73 -5.19
CA ILE A 141 -2.25 16.97 -6.15
C ILE A 141 -2.53 17.81 -7.40
N ASP A 142 -2.86 19.08 -7.23
CA ASP A 142 -3.19 20.02 -8.31
C ASP A 142 -1.99 20.23 -9.26
N ALA A 143 -0.77 19.97 -8.78
CA ALA A 143 0.46 19.98 -9.57
C ALA A 143 0.48 18.95 -10.73
N PHE A 144 -0.29 17.86 -10.62
CA PHE A 144 -0.38 16.83 -11.65
C PHE A 144 -1.81 16.46 -12.05
N TRP A 145 -2.80 17.04 -11.39
CA TRP A 145 -4.20 16.85 -11.68
C TRP A 145 -4.84 18.20 -11.95
N HIS A 146 -4.90 18.56 -13.23
CA HIS A 146 -5.69 19.69 -13.69
C HIS A 146 -7.09 19.18 -13.98
N GLU A 147 -8.05 19.51 -13.10
CA GLU A 147 -9.47 19.30 -13.39
C GLU A 147 -9.76 19.85 -14.80
N LYS A 148 -10.24 18.97 -15.69
CA LYS A 148 -10.86 19.37 -16.94
C LYS A 148 -12.32 19.70 -16.70
#